data_AF-A0A355YKJ0-F1
#
_entry.id   AF-A0A355YKJ0-F1
#
_cell.length_a   1.000
_cell.length_b   1.000
_cell.length_c   1.000
_cell.angle_alpha   90.00
_cell.angle_beta   90.00
_cell.angle_gamma   90.00
#
_symmetry.space_group_name_H-M   'P 1'
#
loop_
_entity.id
_entity.type
_entity.pdbx_description
1 polymer ?
#
loop_
_entity_poly.entity_id
_entity_poly.type
_entity_poly.pdbx_seq_one_letter_code
_entity_poly.pdbx_strand_id
1 'polypeptide(L)'
;MKSSNDLRTMLRSIDHKSYPAYKSLAGVYQYQNFTLSIDHVQGDPFASPSSLHVEIPHKAAGFPTAYYEKDCSRIALQDFLTRQFASQFEDYNFKAKGSGKSGLLSITRCRQEVLDRSACQISENKIVARFHVGFPALGRTINAGELEKILFDFLPRCVENSFYYRKLDAKKVEAAIFLAEDQEALRNILTEEKLSAFVANGSILPRKSGVSDLPLKDSVLFTSPASMERTFTLPHKGKITGMAIPQGITLIVGGGYHGKSTLLEALQNGVYNHIAGDGREFVITDDTAVKLRAEDGRSIRNVDISLFINDLPNKKDTESFSTPDASGSTSQAAGV
;
A
#
# COMPACT_ATOMS: atom_id res chain seq x y z
N MET A 1 14.49 -4.97 28.65
CA MET A 1 13.28 -4.24 28.24
C MET A 1 12.93 -3.27 29.37
N LYS A 2 12.79 -1.97 29.09
CA LYS A 2 12.43 -0.96 30.09
C LYS A 2 10.91 -0.85 30.21
N SER A 3 10.40 -0.34 31.33
CA SER A 3 8.96 -0.04 31.46
C SER A 3 8.59 1.28 30.78
N SER A 4 7.31 1.47 30.49
CA SER A 4 6.80 2.77 30.05
C SER A 4 7.05 3.89 31.08
N ASN A 5 7.07 3.57 32.38
CA ASN A 5 7.40 4.52 33.44
C ASN A 5 8.87 4.95 33.42
N ASP A 6 9.78 4.05 33.04
CA ASP A 6 11.19 4.40 32.86
C ASP A 6 11.35 5.39 31.70
N LEU A 7 10.63 5.18 30.58
CA LEU A 7 10.60 6.12 29.46
C LEU A 7 10.08 7.49 29.91
N ARG A 8 8.99 7.53 30.69
CA ARG A 8 8.42 8.78 31.20
C ARG A 8 9.41 9.54 32.08
N THR A 9 10.10 8.83 32.97
CA THR A 9 11.13 9.42 33.85
C THR A 9 12.32 9.94 33.04
N MET A 10 12.82 9.17 32.08
CA MET A 10 13.91 9.61 31.19
C MET A 10 13.51 10.85 30.38
N LEU A 11 12.30 10.86 29.81
CA LEU A 11 11.76 11.97 29.04
C LEU A 11 11.69 13.26 29.88
N ARG A 12 11.14 13.19 31.09
CA ARG A 12 11.10 14.34 32.01
C ARG A 12 12.49 14.83 32.42
N SER A 13 13.46 13.92 32.57
CA SER A 13 14.84 14.27 32.95
C SER A 13 15.62 15.03 31.87
N ILE A 14 15.14 15.01 30.61
CA ILE A 14 15.73 15.73 29.49
C ILE A 14 14.91 16.95 29.05
N ASP A 15 13.87 17.30 29.80
CA ASP A 15 13.07 18.47 29.49
C ASP A 15 13.92 19.74 29.50
N HIS A 16 13.62 20.66 28.59
CA HIS A 16 14.39 21.89 28.36
C HIS A 16 15.88 21.72 28.03
N LYS A 17 16.38 20.50 27.78
CA LYS A 17 17.74 20.28 27.26
C LYS A 17 17.82 20.49 25.75
N SER A 18 19.04 20.47 25.21
CA SER A 18 19.25 20.51 23.76
C SER A 18 18.66 19.28 23.06
N TYR A 19 18.13 19.50 21.86
CA TYR A 19 17.45 18.47 21.07
C TYR A 19 18.17 17.11 20.94
N PRO A 20 19.52 17.05 20.76
CA PRO A 20 20.23 15.78 20.68
C PRO A 20 20.07 14.86 21.89
N ALA A 21 19.67 15.39 23.06
CA ALA A 21 19.42 14.58 24.25
C ALA A 21 18.29 13.55 24.04
N TYR A 22 17.37 13.77 23.09
CA TYR A 22 16.36 12.76 22.73
C TYR A 22 16.96 11.43 22.28
N LYS A 23 18.19 11.39 21.77
CA LYS A 23 18.85 10.13 21.37
C LYS A 23 18.97 9.13 22.51
N SER A 24 18.99 9.61 23.76
CA SER A 24 18.98 8.76 24.95
C SER A 24 17.68 7.96 25.14
N LEU A 25 16.59 8.35 24.47
CA LEU A 25 15.30 7.65 24.51
C LEU A 25 15.24 6.47 23.54
N ALA A 26 16.21 6.27 22.65
CA ALA A 26 16.25 5.10 21.77
C ALA A 26 16.23 3.80 22.60
N GLY A 27 15.42 2.83 22.18
CA GLY A 27 15.25 1.56 22.89
C GLY A 27 13.83 1.03 22.91
N VAL A 28 13.63 -0.03 23.71
CA VAL A 28 12.40 -0.84 23.76
C VAL A 28 11.72 -0.73 25.12
N TYR A 29 10.43 -0.40 25.09
CA TYR A 29 9.61 -0.04 26.24
C TYR A 29 8.33 -0.86 26.29
N GLN A 30 8.13 -1.57 27.40
CA GLN A 30 6.92 -2.33 27.65
C GLN A 30 5.80 -1.40 28.10
N TYR A 31 4.72 -1.36 27.30
CA TYR A 31 3.43 -0.82 27.71
C TYR A 31 2.53 -1.97 28.20
N GLN A 32 1.32 -1.67 28.64
CA GLN A 32 0.45 -2.69 29.21
C GLN A 32 0.13 -3.84 28.22
N ASN A 33 -0.22 -3.51 26.98
CA ASN A 33 -0.70 -4.49 25.99
C ASN A 33 0.13 -4.55 24.70
N PHE A 34 1.18 -3.74 24.59
CA PHE A 34 2.07 -3.69 23.43
C PHE A 34 3.47 -3.27 23.87
N THR A 35 4.43 -3.41 22.97
CA THR A 35 5.79 -2.92 23.15
C THR A 35 6.03 -1.76 22.20
N LEU A 36 6.61 -0.66 22.69
CA LEU A 36 7.04 0.48 21.88
C LEU A 36 8.55 0.42 21.70
N SER A 37 9.00 0.58 20.47
CA SER A 37 10.41 0.74 20.13
C SER A 37 10.63 2.11 19.51
N ILE A 38 11.66 2.81 20.00
CA ILE A 38 12.18 4.03 19.40
C ILE A 38 13.45 3.65 18.65
N ASP A 39 13.32 3.44 17.34
CA ASP A 39 14.37 2.87 16.48
C ASP A 39 15.41 3.91 16.12
N HIS A 40 14.94 5.09 15.71
CA HIS A 40 15.80 6.19 15.29
C HIS A 40 15.19 7.51 15.74
N VAL A 41 16.00 8.33 16.42
CA VAL A 41 15.61 9.66 16.85
C VAL A 41 16.16 10.69 15.86
N GLN A 42 15.28 11.55 15.36
CA GLN A 42 15.66 12.61 14.43
C GLN A 42 16.73 13.54 15.04
N GLY A 43 17.68 14.00 14.22
CA GLY A 43 18.81 14.81 14.70
C GLY A 43 18.47 16.26 15.06
N ASP A 44 17.38 16.78 14.48
CA ASP A 44 16.90 18.16 14.65
C ASP A 44 15.37 18.20 14.43
N PRO A 45 14.62 19.17 15.01
CA PRO A 45 13.17 19.29 14.86
C PRO A 45 12.65 19.42 13.42
N PHE A 46 13.50 19.88 12.49
CA PHE A 46 13.15 20.08 11.07
C PHE A 46 13.55 18.89 10.19
N ALA A 47 14.31 17.93 10.72
CA ALA A 47 14.76 16.75 9.99
C ALA A 47 13.62 15.77 9.65
N SER A 48 13.93 14.66 8.97
CA SER A 48 12.98 13.55 8.86
C SER A 48 12.57 13.07 10.27
N PRO A 49 11.27 12.86 10.55
CA PRO A 49 10.83 12.54 11.90
C PRO A 49 11.40 11.22 12.42
N SER A 50 11.35 11.04 13.74
CA SER A 50 11.86 9.85 14.42
C SER A 50 11.09 8.61 13.97
N SER A 51 11.78 7.49 13.78
CA SER A 51 11.20 6.20 13.38
C SER A 51 10.92 5.36 14.61
N LEU A 52 9.70 4.87 14.72
CA LEU A 52 9.21 4.08 15.83
C LEU A 52 8.43 2.88 15.29
N HIS A 53 8.32 1.85 16.12
CA HIS A 53 7.36 0.79 15.88
C HIS A 53 6.72 0.31 17.16
N VAL A 54 5.53 -0.28 17.01
CA VAL A 54 4.86 -1.02 18.08
C VAL A 54 4.75 -2.49 17.73
N GLU A 55 4.84 -3.32 18.75
CA GLU A 55 4.63 -4.77 18.64
C GLU A 55 3.44 -5.18 19.50
N ILE A 56 2.46 -5.85 18.88
CA ILE A 56 1.24 -6.31 19.53
C ILE A 56 1.19 -7.84 19.44
N PRO A 57 1.26 -8.58 20.57
CA PRO A 57 1.11 -10.03 20.57
C PRO A 57 -0.27 -10.45 20.05
N HIS A 58 -0.36 -11.54 19.30
CA HIS A 58 -1.64 -12.05 18.76
C HIS A 58 -2.70 -12.26 19.84
N LYS A 59 -2.29 -12.81 20.99
CA LYS A 59 -3.18 -13.02 22.15
C LYS A 59 -3.83 -11.71 22.62
N ALA A 60 -3.12 -10.58 22.53
CA ALA A 60 -3.66 -9.27 22.88
C ALA A 60 -4.51 -8.68 21.75
N ALA A 61 -4.04 -8.82 20.49
CA ALA A 61 -4.73 -8.30 19.31
C ALA A 61 -6.10 -8.96 19.07
N GLY A 62 -6.19 -10.28 19.28
CA GLY A 62 -7.45 -11.03 19.25
C GLY A 62 -8.08 -11.22 17.87
N PHE A 63 -7.30 -11.12 16.79
CA PHE A 63 -7.79 -11.43 15.45
C PHE A 63 -7.96 -12.95 15.26
N PRO A 64 -9.03 -13.41 14.59
CA PRO A 64 -9.16 -14.83 14.21
C PRO A 64 -7.96 -15.30 13.38
N THR A 65 -7.43 -16.48 13.66
CA THR A 65 -6.24 -17.01 12.94
C THR A 65 -6.47 -17.16 11.44
N ALA A 66 -7.69 -17.53 11.03
CA ALA A 66 -8.08 -17.62 9.63
C ALA A 66 -7.86 -16.31 8.84
N TYR A 67 -7.86 -15.16 9.52
CA TYR A 67 -7.72 -13.84 8.89
C TYR A 67 -6.28 -13.51 8.46
N TYR A 68 -5.29 -14.30 8.88
CA TYR A 68 -3.89 -14.09 8.52
C TYR A 68 -3.14 -15.39 8.20
N GLU A 69 -3.86 -16.49 7.95
CA GLU A 69 -3.29 -17.78 7.55
C GLU A 69 -2.93 -17.81 6.06
N LYS A 70 -3.82 -17.29 5.20
CA LYS A 70 -3.54 -17.10 3.77
C LYS A 70 -2.82 -15.78 3.53
N ASP A 71 -1.93 -15.73 2.55
CA ASP A 71 -1.19 -14.51 2.23
C ASP A 71 -2.09 -13.35 1.79
N CYS A 72 -3.06 -13.58 0.91
CA CYS A 72 -4.00 -12.54 0.48
C CYS A 72 -4.81 -11.95 1.65
N SER A 73 -5.31 -12.79 2.55
CA SER A 73 -6.04 -12.40 3.77
C SER A 73 -5.14 -11.62 4.74
N ARG A 74 -3.91 -12.11 4.95
CA ARG A 74 -2.90 -11.48 5.80
C ARG A 74 -2.53 -10.09 5.28
N ILE A 75 -2.28 -9.94 3.99
CA ILE A 75 -1.95 -8.66 3.35
C ILE A 75 -3.13 -7.70 3.42
N ALA A 76 -4.37 -8.17 3.20
CA ALA A 76 -5.57 -7.36 3.33
C ALA A 76 -5.78 -6.85 4.75
N LEU A 77 -5.54 -7.71 5.76
CA LEU A 77 -5.58 -7.31 7.16
C LEU A 77 -4.49 -6.28 7.47
N GLN A 78 -3.25 -6.49 7.01
CA GLN A 78 -2.17 -5.51 7.19
C GLN A 78 -2.50 -4.14 6.59
N ASP A 79 -3.06 -4.10 5.38
CA ASP A 79 -3.49 -2.88 4.71
C ASP A 79 -4.63 -2.20 5.47
N PHE A 80 -5.64 -2.96 5.91
CA PHE A 80 -6.75 -2.47 6.72
C PHE A 80 -6.25 -1.80 8.01
N LEU A 81 -5.36 -2.48 8.76
CA LEU A 81 -4.80 -1.97 10.01
C LEU A 81 -3.94 -0.73 9.79
N THR A 82 -3.18 -0.68 8.69
CA THR A 82 -2.39 0.49 8.30
C THR A 82 -3.28 1.71 8.05
N ARG A 83 -4.38 1.53 7.31
CA ARG A 83 -5.37 2.60 7.05
C ARG A 83 -6.06 3.05 8.32
N GLN A 84 -6.46 2.11 9.17
CA GLN A 84 -7.08 2.41 10.45
C GLN A 84 -6.15 3.23 11.34
N PHE A 85 -4.88 2.84 11.43
CA PHE A 85 -3.88 3.57 12.22
C PHE A 85 -3.55 4.94 11.65
N ALA A 86 -3.49 5.07 10.32
CA ALA A 86 -3.35 6.36 9.65
C ALA A 86 -4.52 7.29 9.97
N SER A 87 -5.76 6.80 9.92
CA SER A 87 -6.95 7.56 10.29
C SER A 87 -6.91 8.00 11.76
N GLN A 88 -6.47 7.14 12.69
CA GLN A 88 -6.30 7.54 14.09
C GLN A 88 -5.30 8.69 14.24
N PHE A 89 -4.23 8.74 13.44
CA PHE A 89 -3.26 9.84 13.50
C PHE A 89 -3.79 11.18 13.02
N GLU A 90 -4.73 11.20 12.07
CA GLU A 90 -5.35 12.44 11.59
C GLU A 90 -6.04 13.20 12.73
N ASP A 91 -6.65 12.48 13.68
CA ASP A 91 -7.30 13.07 14.85
C ASP A 91 -6.31 13.74 15.82
N TYR A 92 -5.02 13.39 15.81
CA TYR A 92 -4.03 13.90 16.77
C TYR A 92 -2.93 14.73 16.14
N ASN A 93 -2.81 14.73 14.82
CA ASN A 93 -1.82 15.51 14.10
C ASN A 93 -1.93 17.00 14.45
N PHE A 94 -0.79 17.60 14.82
CA PHE A 94 -0.68 19.01 15.23
C PHE A 94 -1.47 19.42 16.48
N LYS A 95 -2.06 18.48 17.23
CA LYS A 95 -2.58 18.77 18.58
C LYS A 95 -1.46 19.04 19.57
N ALA A 96 -0.29 18.43 19.35
CA ALA A 96 0.92 18.75 20.08
C ALA A 96 1.66 19.93 19.42
N LYS A 97 2.04 20.94 20.22
CA LYS A 97 2.62 22.20 19.70
C LYS A 97 4.15 22.16 19.71
N GLY A 98 4.77 22.79 18.70
CA GLY A 98 6.21 23.00 18.67
C GLY A 98 6.71 23.55 17.32
N SER A 99 8.02 23.54 17.14
CA SER A 99 8.70 23.98 15.91
C SER A 99 8.90 22.84 14.91
N GLY A 100 8.98 23.14 13.62
CA GLY A 100 9.30 22.16 12.58
C GLY A 100 8.22 21.08 12.45
N LYS A 101 8.62 19.81 12.53
CA LYS A 101 7.69 18.66 12.43
C LYS A 101 7.14 18.21 13.79
N SER A 102 7.27 19.04 14.84
CA SER A 102 6.76 18.73 16.19
C SER A 102 5.29 18.28 16.14
N GLY A 103 5.00 17.15 16.79
CA GLY A 103 3.63 16.64 16.90
C GLY A 103 3.10 15.96 15.64
N LEU A 104 3.93 15.79 14.61
CA LEU A 104 3.58 14.98 13.44
C LEU A 104 3.54 13.50 13.81
N LEU A 105 2.42 12.85 13.55
CA LEU A 105 2.22 11.41 13.59
C LEU A 105 1.92 10.95 12.16
N SER A 106 2.74 10.06 11.63
CA SER A 106 2.58 9.61 10.25
C SER A 106 2.95 8.14 10.07
N ILE A 107 2.22 7.45 9.22
CA ILE A 107 2.51 6.11 8.72
C ILE A 107 2.43 6.15 7.19
N THR A 108 2.97 5.13 6.52
CA THR A 108 2.84 4.96 5.08
C THR A 108 1.39 5.15 4.63
N ARG A 109 1.20 5.99 3.61
CA ARG A 109 -0.11 6.24 3.01
C ARG A 109 -0.47 5.12 2.04
N CYS A 110 -1.53 4.38 2.34
CA CYS A 110 -2.11 3.43 1.39
C CYS A 110 -2.94 4.17 0.33
N ARG A 111 -2.77 3.79 -0.94
CA ARG A 111 -3.59 4.25 -2.07
C ARG A 111 -4.80 3.33 -2.24
N GLN A 112 -5.31 3.11 -3.43
CA GLN A 112 -6.45 2.22 -3.63
C GLN A 112 -6.06 0.75 -3.63
N GLU A 113 -4.79 0.47 -3.92
CA GLU A 113 -4.23 -0.86 -4.00
C GLU A 113 -3.90 -1.41 -2.61
N VAL A 114 -4.20 -2.70 -2.43
CA VAL A 114 -3.88 -3.51 -1.27
C VAL A 114 -2.54 -4.20 -1.53
N LEU A 115 -1.48 -3.73 -0.86
CA LEU A 115 -0.11 -4.22 -1.04
C LEU A 115 0.48 -4.65 0.29
N ASP A 116 1.37 -5.65 0.24
CA ASP A 116 2.25 -5.97 1.36
C ASP A 116 3.21 -4.78 1.61
N ARG A 117 3.26 -4.31 2.85
CA ARG A 117 4.03 -3.13 3.24
C ARG A 117 4.70 -3.36 4.58
N SER A 118 5.95 -2.90 4.67
CA SER A 118 6.68 -2.88 5.95
C SER A 118 6.03 -2.01 7.03
N ALA A 119 5.05 -1.17 6.68
CA ALA A 119 4.30 -0.33 7.61
C ALA A 119 3.49 -1.16 8.63
N CYS A 120 2.95 -2.31 8.23
CA CYS A 120 2.27 -3.23 9.13
C CYS A 120 2.57 -4.66 8.71
N GLN A 121 3.24 -5.43 9.56
CA GLN A 121 3.58 -6.82 9.30
C GLN A 121 2.94 -7.73 10.33
N ILE A 122 2.27 -8.76 9.84
CA ILE A 122 1.72 -9.83 10.67
C ILE A 122 2.64 -11.04 10.52
N SER A 123 3.27 -11.40 11.63
CA SER A 123 4.14 -12.58 11.76
C SER A 123 3.40 -13.69 12.50
N GLU A 124 4.04 -14.84 12.70
CA GLU A 124 3.49 -15.96 13.47
C GLU A 124 3.12 -15.60 14.92
N ASN A 125 3.84 -14.65 15.54
CA ASN A 125 3.71 -14.37 16.98
C ASN A 125 3.06 -13.01 17.30
N LYS A 126 3.17 -12.04 16.38
CA LYS A 126 2.81 -10.65 16.66
C LYS A 126 2.51 -9.84 15.40
N ILE A 127 1.85 -8.71 15.62
CA ILE A 127 1.67 -7.62 14.66
C ILE A 127 2.73 -6.56 14.95
N VAL A 128 3.43 -6.08 13.91
CA VAL A 128 4.42 -5.00 14.00
C VAL A 128 3.95 -3.84 13.14
N ALA A 129 3.73 -2.67 13.74
CA ALA A 129 3.35 -1.46 13.01
C ALA A 129 4.44 -0.40 13.13
N ARG A 130 4.94 0.08 11.99
CA ARG A 130 6.05 1.05 11.87
C ARG A 130 5.52 2.39 11.43
N PHE A 131 5.94 3.45 12.11
CA PHE A 131 5.46 4.80 11.91
C PHE A 131 6.52 5.82 12.31
N HIS A 132 6.20 7.08 12.11
CA HIS A 132 7.08 8.20 12.40
C HIS A 132 6.40 9.19 13.34
N VAL A 133 7.20 9.73 14.27
CA VAL A 133 6.79 10.76 15.21
C VAL A 133 7.78 11.92 15.16
N GLY A 134 7.26 13.12 14.93
CA GLY A 134 8.05 14.35 15.05
C GLY A 134 8.17 14.76 16.51
N PHE A 135 9.35 14.54 17.09
CA PHE A 135 9.58 14.81 18.51
C PHE A 135 9.50 16.32 18.80
N PRO A 136 8.63 16.77 19.72
CA PRO A 136 8.40 18.18 19.97
C PRO A 136 9.61 18.97 20.48
N ALA A 137 9.73 20.20 20.00
CA ALA A 137 10.72 21.18 20.47
C ALA A 137 10.20 22.62 20.40
N LEU A 138 10.79 23.49 21.21
CA LEU A 138 10.69 24.95 21.11
C LEU A 138 12.02 25.47 20.57
N GLY A 139 12.07 25.81 19.28
CA GLY A 139 13.35 26.03 18.61
C GLY A 139 14.16 24.73 18.58
N ARG A 140 15.30 24.68 19.29
CA ARG A 140 16.13 23.46 19.45
C ARG A 140 16.16 22.92 20.88
N THR A 141 15.21 23.38 21.69
CA THR A 141 15.04 22.97 23.09
C THR A 141 13.94 21.93 23.17
N ILE A 142 14.21 20.82 23.86
CA ILE A 142 13.25 19.73 24.07
C ILE A 142 11.99 20.24 24.74
N ASN A 143 10.83 19.78 24.25
CA ASN A 143 9.54 19.95 24.92
C ASN A 143 9.02 18.58 25.34
N ALA A 144 9.43 18.14 26.54
CA ALA A 144 9.11 16.81 27.04
C ALA A 144 7.62 16.64 27.31
N GLY A 145 6.94 17.70 27.78
CA GLY A 145 5.51 17.67 28.08
C GLY A 145 4.65 17.35 26.86
N GLU A 146 5.01 17.88 25.68
CA GLU A 146 4.29 17.56 24.44
C GLU A 146 4.61 16.15 23.91
N LEU A 147 5.86 15.68 24.04
CA LEU A 147 6.18 14.30 23.70
C LEU A 147 5.51 13.30 24.65
N GLU A 148 5.38 13.66 25.92
CA GLU A 148 4.70 12.83 26.91
C GLU A 148 3.23 12.62 26.52
N LYS A 149 2.51 13.67 26.13
CA LYS A 149 1.14 13.56 25.59
C LYS A 149 1.08 12.61 24.40
N ILE A 150 2.02 12.74 23.46
CA ILE A 150 2.04 11.89 22.25
C ILE A 150 2.25 10.42 22.64
N LEU A 151 3.28 10.10 23.42
CA LEU A 151 3.68 8.71 23.69
C LEU A 151 2.77 8.02 24.72
N PHE A 152 2.20 8.76 25.66
CA PHE A 152 1.45 8.19 26.77
C PHE A 152 -0.06 8.41 26.73
N ASP A 153 -0.56 9.39 25.97
CA ASP A 153 -2.00 9.64 25.86
C ASP A 153 -2.53 9.31 24.47
N PHE A 154 -1.88 9.83 23.41
CA PHE A 154 -2.38 9.70 22.05
C PHE A 154 -2.04 8.33 21.45
N LEU A 155 -0.76 7.96 21.46
CA LEU A 155 -0.28 6.73 20.83
C LEU A 155 -0.96 5.47 21.40
N PRO A 156 -1.12 5.29 22.73
CA PRO A 156 -1.80 4.11 23.25
C PRO A 156 -3.25 3.99 22.77
N ARG A 157 -3.97 5.12 22.63
CA ARG A 157 -5.34 5.14 22.08
C ARG A 157 -5.37 4.79 20.60
N CYS A 158 -4.45 5.35 19.81
CA CYS A 158 -4.33 5.01 18.39
C CYS A 158 -4.04 3.52 18.20
N VAL A 159 -3.14 2.96 19.02
CA VAL A 159 -2.80 1.53 19.00
C VAL A 159 -3.99 0.67 19.42
N GLU A 160 -4.69 1.04 20.50
CA GLU A 160 -5.87 0.32 20.99
C GLU A 160 -7.01 0.31 19.95
N ASN A 161 -7.28 1.43 19.31
CA ASN A 161 -8.36 1.57 18.33
C ASN A 161 -7.99 1.08 16.91
N SER A 162 -6.76 0.58 16.71
CA SER A 162 -6.30 0.09 15.41
C SER A 162 -5.96 -1.39 15.41
N PHE A 163 -5.29 -1.89 16.46
CA PHE A 163 -4.68 -3.23 16.43
C PHE A 163 -5.36 -4.24 17.37
N TYR A 164 -6.56 -3.94 17.87
CA TYR A 164 -7.32 -4.83 18.74
C TYR A 164 -8.68 -5.12 18.13
N TYR A 165 -8.93 -6.36 17.74
CA TYR A 165 -10.12 -6.77 17.00
C TYR A 165 -11.42 -6.34 17.68
N ARG A 166 -11.50 -6.45 19.02
CA ARG A 166 -12.66 -6.02 19.84
C ARG A 166 -13.01 -4.53 19.74
N LYS A 167 -12.09 -3.69 19.26
CA LYS A 167 -12.26 -2.23 19.08
C LYS A 167 -12.61 -1.86 17.64
N LEU A 168 -12.52 -2.81 16.72
CA LEU A 168 -12.79 -2.60 15.31
C LEU A 168 -14.21 -3.02 14.96
N ASP A 169 -14.70 -2.51 13.83
CA ASP A 169 -15.91 -3.02 13.21
C ASP A 169 -15.60 -4.38 12.56
N ALA A 170 -15.98 -5.45 13.25
CA ALA A 170 -15.75 -6.83 12.81
C ALA A 170 -16.23 -7.10 11.38
N LYS A 171 -17.35 -6.49 10.97
CA LYS A 171 -17.91 -6.68 9.62
C LYS A 171 -17.04 -6.02 8.55
N LYS A 172 -16.43 -4.87 8.84
CA LYS A 172 -15.53 -4.20 7.90
C LYS A 172 -14.20 -4.95 7.75
N VAL A 173 -13.68 -5.49 8.85
CA VAL A 173 -12.47 -6.33 8.84
C VAL A 173 -12.74 -7.59 8.00
N GLU A 174 -13.85 -8.28 8.28
CA GLU A 174 -14.26 -9.47 7.54
C GLU A 174 -14.45 -9.18 6.04
N ALA A 175 -15.17 -8.09 5.70
CA ALA A 175 -15.40 -7.71 4.31
C ALA A 175 -14.08 -7.44 3.55
N ALA A 176 -13.07 -6.83 4.18
CA ALA A 176 -11.78 -6.61 3.54
C ALA A 176 -11.05 -7.91 3.24
N ILE A 177 -11.14 -8.89 4.16
CA ILE A 177 -10.50 -10.20 4.01
C ILE A 177 -11.23 -11.03 2.94
N PHE A 178 -12.56 -11.10 3.03
CA PHE A 178 -13.37 -11.84 2.05
C PHE A 178 -13.19 -11.28 0.64
N LEU A 179 -13.09 -9.96 0.50
CA LEU A 179 -12.79 -9.34 -0.78
C LEU A 179 -11.40 -9.74 -1.31
N ALA A 180 -10.38 -9.85 -0.46
CA ALA A 180 -9.06 -10.28 -0.90
C ALA A 180 -9.03 -11.77 -1.31
N GLU A 181 -9.74 -12.62 -0.57
CA GLU A 181 -9.90 -14.04 -0.94
C GLU A 181 -10.69 -14.23 -2.24
N ASP A 182 -11.72 -13.42 -2.47
CA ASP A 182 -12.49 -13.43 -3.71
C ASP A 182 -11.67 -12.93 -4.91
N GLN A 183 -10.85 -11.89 -4.73
CA GLN A 183 -9.94 -11.41 -5.77
C GLN A 183 -8.88 -12.45 -6.12
N GLU A 184 -8.35 -13.15 -5.10
CA GLU A 184 -7.38 -14.23 -5.30
C GLU A 184 -8.02 -15.45 -5.99
N ALA A 185 -9.24 -15.83 -5.58
CA ALA A 185 -9.99 -16.90 -6.24
C ALA A 185 -10.24 -16.57 -7.71
N LEU A 186 -10.60 -15.33 -8.03
CA LEU A 186 -10.80 -14.89 -9.41
C LEU A 186 -9.50 -14.92 -10.22
N ARG A 187 -8.36 -14.58 -9.62
CA ARG A 187 -7.04 -14.69 -10.26
C ARG A 187 -6.67 -16.13 -10.59
N ASN A 188 -6.94 -17.07 -9.67
CA ASN A 188 -6.74 -18.50 -9.92
C ASN A 188 -7.62 -19.01 -11.07
N ILE A 189 -8.88 -18.54 -11.15
CA ILE A 189 -9.78 -18.86 -12.27
C ILE A 189 -9.20 -18.37 -13.60
N LEU A 190 -8.54 -17.20 -13.65
CA LEU A 190 -7.89 -16.72 -14.87
C LEU A 190 -6.86 -17.74 -15.39
N THR A 191 -6.02 -18.24 -14.50
CA THR A 191 -5.00 -19.25 -14.84
C THR A 191 -5.62 -20.56 -15.31
N GLU A 192 -6.59 -21.09 -14.55
CA GLU A 192 -7.25 -22.38 -14.85
C GLU A 192 -7.98 -22.37 -16.18
N GLU A 193 -8.62 -21.24 -16.52
CA GLU A 193 -9.42 -21.10 -17.73
C GLU A 193 -8.69 -20.42 -18.90
N LYS A 194 -7.38 -20.18 -18.78
CA LYS A 194 -6.55 -19.55 -19.82
C LYS A 194 -7.07 -18.17 -20.24
N LEU A 195 -7.42 -17.36 -19.25
CA LEU A 195 -7.81 -15.96 -19.40
C LEU A 195 -6.64 -15.05 -19.02
N SER A 196 -6.53 -13.90 -19.67
CA SER A 196 -5.56 -12.87 -19.31
C SER A 196 -6.13 -11.84 -18.33
N ALA A 197 -7.44 -11.63 -18.33
CA ALA A 197 -8.10 -10.71 -17.42
C ALA A 197 -9.62 -10.95 -17.30
N PHE A 198 -10.21 -10.39 -16.25
CA PHE A 198 -11.65 -10.29 -16.04
C PHE A 198 -12.05 -8.87 -15.61
N VAL A 199 -13.13 -8.36 -16.18
CA VAL A 199 -13.71 -7.04 -15.83
C VAL A 199 -15.16 -7.24 -15.42
N ALA A 200 -15.45 -7.12 -14.12
CA ALA A 200 -16.81 -7.31 -13.62
C ALA A 200 -17.81 -6.27 -14.18
N ASN A 201 -19.03 -6.73 -14.48
CA ASN A 201 -20.15 -5.83 -14.75
C ASN A 201 -20.40 -4.95 -13.52
N GLY A 202 -20.72 -3.67 -13.75
CA GLY A 202 -20.89 -2.69 -12.68
C GLY A 202 -19.61 -1.98 -12.24
N SER A 203 -18.43 -2.33 -12.78
CA SER A 203 -17.17 -1.68 -12.42
C SER A 203 -17.14 -0.19 -12.80
N ILE A 204 -16.47 0.62 -11.97
CA ILE A 204 -16.20 2.03 -12.23
C ILE A 204 -14.72 2.16 -12.62
N LEU A 205 -14.48 2.19 -13.93
CA LEU A 205 -13.15 2.30 -14.52
C LEU A 205 -12.58 3.74 -14.48
N PRO A 206 -13.34 4.80 -14.84
CA PRO A 206 -12.79 6.14 -14.86
C PRO A 206 -12.45 6.65 -13.46
N ARG A 207 -11.34 7.39 -13.36
CA ARG A 207 -10.88 8.00 -12.11
C ARG A 207 -11.32 9.45 -12.02
N LYS A 208 -11.39 9.98 -10.80
CA LYS A 208 -11.88 11.31 -10.47
C LYS A 208 -11.15 12.42 -11.23
N SER A 209 -9.83 12.29 -11.40
CA SER A 209 -9.01 13.18 -12.22
C SER A 209 -7.66 12.54 -12.54
N GLY A 210 -6.87 13.14 -13.44
CA GLY A 210 -5.53 12.65 -13.78
C GLY A 210 -4.50 12.64 -12.64
N VAL A 211 -4.83 13.22 -11.49
CA VAL A 211 -3.98 13.25 -10.28
C VAL A 211 -4.62 12.55 -9.07
N SER A 212 -5.84 12.04 -9.22
CA SER A 212 -6.60 11.38 -8.16
C SER A 212 -7.06 10.02 -8.62
N ASP A 213 -6.52 8.99 -7.98
CA ASP A 213 -6.92 7.61 -8.22
C ASP A 213 -8.21 7.22 -7.49
N LEU A 214 -9.12 8.15 -7.16
CA LEU A 214 -10.44 7.79 -6.63
C LEU A 214 -11.40 7.49 -7.79
N PRO A 215 -12.44 6.67 -7.62
CA PRO A 215 -13.43 6.45 -8.69
C PRO A 215 -14.15 7.76 -9.05
N LEU A 216 -14.43 7.93 -10.34
CA LEU A 216 -15.28 9.02 -10.81
C LEU A 216 -16.74 8.77 -10.37
N LYS A 217 -17.36 9.76 -9.74
CA LYS A 217 -18.78 9.71 -9.40
C LYS A 217 -19.64 9.85 -10.65
N ASP A 218 -20.82 9.25 -10.63
CA ASP A 218 -21.83 9.36 -11.70
C ASP A 218 -21.31 8.91 -13.09
N SER A 219 -20.38 7.95 -13.10
CA SER A 219 -19.81 7.37 -14.32
C SER A 219 -20.68 6.30 -14.95
N VAL A 220 -20.52 6.07 -16.25
CA VAL A 220 -21.08 4.89 -16.92
C VAL A 220 -20.41 3.64 -16.36
N LEU A 221 -21.20 2.73 -15.79
CA LEU A 221 -20.72 1.46 -15.28
C LEU A 221 -20.33 0.53 -16.42
N PHE A 222 -19.26 -0.23 -16.23
CA PHE A 222 -18.82 -1.21 -17.22
C PHE A 222 -19.88 -2.30 -17.41
N THR A 223 -20.16 -2.67 -18.66
CA THR A 223 -21.02 -3.80 -19.02
C THR A 223 -20.33 -4.61 -20.10
N SER A 224 -20.24 -5.92 -19.87
CA SER A 224 -19.60 -6.87 -20.76
C SER A 224 -20.39 -7.03 -22.06
N PRO A 225 -19.73 -7.16 -23.22
CA PRO A 225 -20.41 -7.64 -24.42
C PRO A 225 -20.78 -9.12 -24.25
N ALA A 226 -21.97 -9.51 -24.72
CA ALA A 226 -22.50 -10.87 -24.56
C ALA A 226 -21.54 -11.97 -25.07
N SER A 227 -20.74 -11.69 -26.11
CA SER A 227 -19.77 -12.64 -26.67
C SER A 227 -18.56 -12.92 -25.78
N MET A 228 -18.29 -12.07 -24.79
CA MET A 228 -17.18 -12.22 -23.83
C MET A 228 -17.69 -12.32 -22.38
N GLU A 229 -19.01 -12.34 -22.19
CA GLU A 229 -19.61 -12.40 -20.87
C GLU A 229 -19.51 -13.81 -20.28
N ARG A 230 -18.93 -13.90 -19.10
CA ARG A 230 -18.84 -15.13 -18.31
C ARG A 230 -19.24 -14.88 -16.88
N THR A 231 -19.72 -15.94 -16.23
CA THR A 231 -20.10 -15.92 -14.81
C THR A 231 -19.26 -16.91 -14.04
N PHE A 232 -18.65 -16.45 -12.96
CA PHE A 232 -17.85 -17.23 -12.03
C PHE A 232 -18.51 -17.26 -10.66
N THR A 233 -18.19 -18.28 -9.85
CA THR A 233 -18.65 -18.36 -8.45
C THR A 233 -17.44 -18.19 -7.54
N LEU A 234 -17.46 -17.12 -6.75
CA LEU A 234 -16.43 -16.78 -5.77
C LEU A 234 -16.82 -17.28 -4.38
N PRO A 235 -15.85 -17.57 -3.49
CA PRO A 235 -16.11 -18.18 -2.19
C PRO A 235 -16.99 -17.34 -1.27
N HIS A 236 -16.90 -16.01 -1.30
CA HIS A 236 -17.62 -15.13 -0.37
C HIS A 236 -18.69 -14.29 -1.04
N LYS A 237 -18.38 -13.64 -2.17
CA LYS A 237 -19.34 -12.84 -2.94
C LYS A 237 -20.38 -13.68 -3.70
N GLY A 238 -20.10 -14.96 -3.94
CA GLY A 238 -20.94 -15.81 -4.77
C GLY A 238 -20.77 -15.52 -6.26
N LYS A 239 -21.88 -15.46 -7.01
CA LYS A 239 -21.81 -15.30 -8.47
C LYS A 239 -21.35 -13.89 -8.87
N ILE A 240 -20.40 -13.82 -9.79
CA ILE A 240 -19.94 -12.59 -10.43
C ILE A 240 -19.96 -12.76 -11.95
N THR A 241 -20.49 -11.77 -12.65
CA THR A 241 -20.61 -11.77 -14.12
C THR A 241 -19.83 -10.58 -14.70
N GLY A 242 -19.13 -10.79 -15.81
CA GLY A 242 -18.29 -9.77 -16.42
C GLY A 242 -17.63 -10.21 -17.71
N MET A 243 -16.75 -9.36 -18.24
CA MET A 243 -15.98 -9.63 -19.45
C MET A 243 -14.76 -10.47 -19.11
N ALA A 244 -14.69 -11.68 -19.66
CA ALA A 244 -13.51 -12.53 -19.60
C ALA A 244 -12.67 -12.37 -20.86
N ILE A 245 -11.44 -11.88 -20.72
CA ILE A 245 -10.51 -11.68 -21.83
C ILE A 245 -9.65 -12.95 -21.95
N PRO A 246 -9.76 -13.73 -23.05
CA PRO A 246 -8.95 -14.93 -23.24
C PRO A 246 -7.49 -14.59 -23.51
N GLN A 247 -6.59 -15.54 -23.22
CA GLN A 247 -5.21 -15.45 -23.68
C GLN A 247 -5.14 -15.33 -25.22
N GLY A 248 -4.21 -14.52 -25.70
CA GLY A 248 -4.03 -14.21 -27.12
C GLY A 248 -3.97 -12.70 -27.35
N ILE A 249 -4.31 -12.27 -28.57
CA ILE A 249 -4.28 -10.86 -28.95
C ILE A 249 -5.70 -10.28 -28.86
N THR A 250 -5.90 -9.34 -27.94
CA THR A 250 -7.15 -8.57 -27.81
C THR A 250 -6.92 -7.13 -28.20
N LEU A 251 -7.72 -6.61 -29.14
CA LEU A 251 -7.63 -5.22 -29.60
C LEU A 251 -8.75 -4.38 -29.00
N ILE A 252 -8.39 -3.29 -28.30
CA ILE A 252 -9.34 -2.29 -27.78
C ILE A 252 -9.40 -1.12 -28.78
N VAL A 253 -10.46 -1.09 -29.58
CA VAL A 253 -10.65 -0.10 -30.66
C VAL A 253 -11.78 0.89 -30.36
N GLY A 254 -11.87 1.97 -31.14
CA GLY A 254 -12.87 3.03 -30.99
C GLY A 254 -12.30 4.44 -31.14
N GLY A 255 -13.16 5.45 -31.33
CA GLY A 255 -12.73 6.85 -31.52
C GLY A 255 -12.05 7.47 -30.29
N GLY A 256 -11.44 8.64 -30.44
CA GLY A 256 -10.87 9.41 -29.33
C GLY A 256 -11.89 9.66 -28.22
N TYR A 257 -11.44 9.68 -26.96
CA TYR A 257 -12.26 9.92 -25.76
C TYR A 257 -13.38 8.91 -25.45
N HIS A 258 -13.44 7.76 -26.13
CA HIS A 258 -14.42 6.69 -25.83
C HIS A 258 -13.95 5.65 -24.79
N GLY A 259 -13.09 6.03 -23.83
CA GLY A 259 -12.75 5.15 -22.69
C GLY A 259 -11.77 4.00 -22.95
N LYS A 260 -11.14 3.92 -24.14
CA LYS A 260 -10.14 2.87 -24.45
C LYS A 260 -8.97 2.83 -23.44
N SER A 261 -8.32 3.97 -23.24
CA SER A 261 -7.22 4.08 -22.28
C SER A 261 -7.70 3.82 -20.85
N THR A 262 -8.91 4.24 -20.52
CA THR A 262 -9.52 4.00 -19.20
C THR A 262 -9.68 2.51 -18.91
N LEU A 263 -10.15 1.71 -19.89
CA LEU A 263 -10.21 0.27 -19.75
C LEU A 263 -8.81 -0.34 -19.63
N LEU A 264 -7.87 0.07 -20.49
CA LEU A 264 -6.50 -0.45 -20.46
C LEU A 264 -5.77 -0.11 -19.15
N GLU A 265 -5.98 1.08 -18.59
CA GLU A 265 -5.43 1.50 -17.30
C GLU A 265 -6.05 0.72 -16.14
N ALA A 266 -7.33 0.36 -16.21
CA ALA A 266 -7.95 -0.51 -15.22
C ALA A 266 -7.36 -1.93 -15.29
N LEU A 267 -7.16 -2.48 -16.49
CA LEU A 267 -6.48 -3.76 -16.70
C LEU A 267 -5.02 -3.73 -16.24
N GLN A 268 -4.29 -2.65 -16.52
CA GLN A 268 -2.92 -2.47 -16.03
C GLN A 268 -2.84 -2.56 -14.51
N ASN A 269 -3.77 -1.91 -13.80
CA ASN A 269 -3.78 -1.93 -12.34
C ASN A 269 -4.41 -3.21 -11.77
N GLY A 270 -5.12 -4.00 -12.58
CA GLY A 270 -5.75 -5.26 -12.19
C GLY A 270 -4.79 -6.38 -11.77
N VAL A 271 -3.48 -6.16 -11.95
CA VAL A 271 -2.44 -7.00 -11.33
C VAL A 271 -2.44 -6.88 -9.80
N TYR A 272 -2.97 -5.78 -9.26
CA TYR A 272 -3.11 -5.53 -7.83
C TYR A 272 -4.54 -5.75 -7.35
N ASN A 273 -4.67 -6.21 -6.11
CA ASN A 273 -5.94 -6.18 -5.40
C ASN A 273 -6.30 -4.72 -5.05
N HIS A 274 -7.58 -4.37 -5.13
CA HIS A 274 -8.08 -3.05 -4.74
C HIS A 274 -9.02 -3.15 -3.54
N ILE A 275 -9.14 -2.04 -2.80
CA ILE A 275 -10.07 -1.92 -1.68
C ILE A 275 -11.54 -1.91 -2.15
N ALA A 276 -12.44 -2.27 -1.24
CA ALA A 276 -13.88 -2.16 -1.47
C ALA A 276 -14.28 -0.70 -1.81
N GLY A 277 -15.12 -0.53 -2.83
CA GLY A 277 -15.57 0.78 -3.27
C GLY A 277 -14.58 1.55 -4.14
N ASP A 278 -13.47 0.92 -4.56
CA ASP A 278 -12.56 1.48 -5.55
C ASP A 278 -13.19 1.58 -6.95
N GLY A 279 -14.15 0.70 -7.24
CA GLY A 279 -14.75 0.52 -8.56
C GLY A 279 -14.04 -0.50 -9.43
N ARG A 280 -12.78 -0.86 -9.10
CA ARG A 280 -11.96 -1.83 -9.82
C ARG A 280 -11.63 -3.07 -9.00
N GLU A 281 -12.27 -3.28 -7.84
CA GLU A 281 -12.01 -4.42 -6.95
C GLU A 281 -12.29 -5.80 -7.57
N PHE A 282 -12.94 -5.86 -8.74
CA PHE A 282 -13.09 -7.08 -9.54
C PHE A 282 -12.68 -6.87 -11.00
N VAL A 283 -11.73 -5.96 -11.23
CA VAL A 283 -10.97 -5.85 -12.48
C VAL A 283 -9.63 -6.52 -12.23
N ILE A 284 -9.53 -7.80 -12.58
CA ILE A 284 -8.37 -8.65 -12.25
C ILE A 284 -7.66 -9.00 -13.54
N THR A 285 -6.34 -8.87 -13.53
CA THR A 285 -5.45 -9.23 -14.65
C THR A 285 -4.45 -10.25 -14.13
N ASP A 286 -3.93 -11.09 -15.03
CA ASP A 286 -2.75 -11.91 -14.79
C ASP A 286 -1.66 -11.10 -14.06
N ASP A 287 -1.12 -11.64 -12.97
CA ASP A 287 -0.21 -10.92 -12.07
C ASP A 287 1.18 -10.67 -12.69
N THR A 288 1.47 -11.30 -13.83
CA THR A 288 2.68 -11.07 -14.62
C THR A 288 2.52 -9.99 -15.69
N ALA A 289 1.33 -9.40 -15.85
CA ALA A 289 1.08 -8.44 -16.92
C ALA A 289 1.90 -7.16 -16.78
N VAL A 290 2.58 -6.78 -17.88
CA VAL A 290 3.40 -5.57 -17.95
C VAL A 290 2.83 -4.62 -19.01
N LYS A 291 2.73 -3.33 -18.65
CA LYS A 291 2.41 -2.28 -19.63
C LYS A 291 3.66 -1.82 -20.35
N LEU A 292 3.72 -2.10 -21.64
CA LEU A 292 4.78 -1.60 -22.51
C LEU A 292 4.45 -0.22 -23.08
N ARG A 293 5.48 0.61 -23.20
CA ARG A 293 5.45 1.91 -23.88
C ARG A 293 6.87 2.25 -24.34
N ALA A 294 6.98 3.14 -25.32
CA ALA A 294 8.26 3.75 -25.65
C ALA A 294 8.76 4.62 -24.48
N GLU A 295 10.07 4.53 -24.22
CA GLU A 295 10.79 5.23 -23.14
C GLU A 295 12.08 5.84 -23.71
N ASP A 296 11.90 6.84 -24.57
CA ASP A 296 13.00 7.55 -25.24
C ASP A 296 14.01 8.11 -24.22
N GLY A 297 15.31 7.88 -24.48
CA GLY A 297 16.41 8.32 -23.63
C GLY A 297 16.83 7.37 -22.50
N ARG A 298 16.14 6.23 -22.30
CA ARG A 298 16.58 5.26 -21.27
C ARG A 298 17.88 4.55 -21.67
N SER A 299 18.65 4.14 -20.67
CA SER A 299 19.78 3.25 -20.92
C SER A 299 19.32 1.79 -21.09
N ILE A 300 19.99 1.06 -21.99
CA ILE A 300 19.88 -0.38 -22.16
C ILE A 300 21.28 -0.98 -21.98
N ARG A 301 21.39 -2.10 -21.28
CA ARG A 301 22.66 -2.81 -21.09
C ARG A 301 22.45 -4.30 -21.30
N ASN A 302 23.18 -4.84 -22.27
CA ASN A 302 23.28 -6.27 -22.54
C ASN A 302 21.90 -6.96 -22.65
N VAL A 303 21.05 -6.42 -23.54
CA VAL A 303 19.72 -7.00 -23.83
C VAL A 303 19.69 -7.46 -25.28
N ASP A 304 19.17 -8.66 -25.50
CA ASP A 304 18.88 -9.17 -26.84
C ASP A 304 17.60 -8.53 -27.38
N ILE A 305 17.72 -7.72 -28.44
CA ILE A 305 16.61 -7.07 -29.15
C ILE A 305 16.49 -7.58 -30.60
N SER A 306 17.23 -8.64 -30.96
CA SER A 306 17.33 -9.16 -32.33
C SER A 306 15.98 -9.58 -32.91
N LEU A 307 15.03 -10.02 -32.07
CA LEU A 307 13.66 -10.36 -32.50
C LEU A 307 12.90 -9.18 -33.13
N PHE A 308 13.27 -7.94 -32.82
CA PHE A 308 12.61 -6.73 -33.32
C PHE A 308 13.53 -5.87 -34.19
N ILE A 309 14.84 -5.87 -33.94
CA ILE A 309 15.81 -4.96 -34.55
C ILE A 309 17.06 -5.75 -34.94
N ASN A 310 17.35 -5.83 -36.24
CA ASN A 310 18.50 -6.57 -36.78
C ASN A 310 19.65 -5.63 -37.20
N ASP A 311 19.38 -4.74 -38.15
CA ASP A 311 20.43 -3.95 -38.81
C ASP A 311 20.54 -2.54 -38.26
N LEU A 312 21.47 -2.32 -37.32
CA LEU A 312 21.78 -0.98 -36.80
C LEU A 312 22.87 -0.27 -37.65
N PRO A 313 22.75 1.05 -37.91
CA PRO A 313 23.70 1.80 -38.75
C PRO A 313 25.16 1.71 -38.30
N ASN A 314 25.37 1.58 -36.99
CA ASN A 314 26.71 1.52 -36.38
C ASN A 314 27.22 0.08 -36.20
N LYS A 315 26.55 -0.92 -36.79
CA LYS A 315 26.84 -2.36 -36.61
C LYS A 315 26.95 -2.78 -35.15
N LYS A 316 26.16 -2.13 -34.28
CA LYS A 316 26.05 -2.54 -32.89
C LYS A 316 25.40 -3.92 -32.85
N ASP A 317 25.92 -4.77 -31.97
CA ASP A 317 25.37 -6.09 -31.68
C ASP A 317 23.95 -5.94 -31.10
N THR A 318 22.96 -6.56 -31.75
CA THR A 318 21.56 -6.55 -31.32
C THR A 318 21.22 -7.73 -30.42
N GLU A 319 22.05 -8.78 -30.37
CA GLU A 319 21.94 -9.89 -29.40
C GLU A 319 22.48 -9.47 -28.02
N SER A 320 23.37 -8.48 -27.98
CA SER A 320 23.94 -7.89 -26.77
C SER A 320 23.84 -6.35 -26.78
N PHE A 321 22.65 -5.82 -27.07
CA PHE A 321 22.48 -4.39 -27.29
C PHE A 321 22.72 -3.57 -26.01
N SER A 322 23.54 -2.53 -26.15
CA SER A 322 23.83 -1.57 -25.08
C SER A 322 23.88 -0.14 -25.62
N THR A 323 23.19 0.76 -24.92
CA THR A 323 23.21 2.20 -25.20
C THR A 323 22.89 3.00 -23.94
N PRO A 324 23.53 4.16 -23.70
CA PRO A 324 23.10 5.08 -22.65
C PRO A 324 21.86 5.88 -23.05
N ASP A 325 21.52 5.91 -24.34
CA ASP A 325 20.48 6.75 -24.94
C ASP A 325 19.73 5.94 -26.01
N ALA A 326 18.60 5.33 -25.64
CA ALA A 326 17.79 4.50 -26.53
C ALA A 326 16.73 5.34 -27.24
N SER A 327 16.51 5.09 -28.53
CA SER A 327 15.37 5.64 -29.26
C SER A 327 14.04 5.05 -28.78
N GLY A 328 12.92 5.69 -29.15
CA GLY A 328 11.58 5.16 -28.86
C GLY A 328 11.33 3.70 -29.26
N SER A 329 11.81 3.25 -30.43
CA SER A 329 11.64 1.85 -30.88
C SER A 329 12.57 0.88 -30.16
N THR A 330 13.84 1.25 -29.95
CA THR A 330 14.82 0.40 -29.24
C THR A 330 14.49 0.25 -27.76
N SER A 331 14.01 1.32 -27.11
CA SER A 331 13.52 1.27 -25.73
C SER A 331 12.30 0.37 -25.57
N GLN A 332 11.37 0.41 -26.52
CA GLN A 332 10.19 -0.46 -26.49
C GLN A 332 10.53 -1.92 -26.80
N ALA A 333 11.42 -2.18 -27.77
CA ALA A 333 11.88 -3.54 -28.08
C ALA A 333 12.59 -4.19 -26.88
N ALA A 334 13.43 -3.44 -26.17
CA ALA A 334 14.10 -3.93 -24.96
C ALA A 334 13.18 -4.05 -23.73
N GLY A 335 11.96 -3.51 -23.81
CA GLY A 335 10.95 -3.65 -22.75
C GLY A 335 10.13 -4.93 -22.87
N VAL A 336 10.11 -5.56 -24.05
CA VAL A 336 9.46 -6.86 -24.31
C VAL A 336 10.36 -7.97 -23.77
#